data_AF-G9KHE4-F1
#
_entry.id   AF-G9KHE4-F1
#
_cell.length_a   1.000
_cell.length_b   1.000
_cell.length_c   1.000
_cell.angle_alpha   90.00
_cell.angle_beta   90.00
_cell.angle_gamma   90.00
#
_symmetry.space_group_name_H-M   'P 1'
#
loop_
_entity.id
_entity.type
_entity.pdbx_description
1 polymer ?
#
loop_
_entity_poly.entity_id
_entity_poly.type
_entity_poly.pdbx_seq_one_letter_code
_entity_poly.pdbx_strand_id
1 'polypeptide(L)'
;VLVGGLEFWLGTLHITAERALTLPAMVGLAAGGGLLLLAITAVLVAYKRKTQDADRTLKRLQLQMDNLESRVALECKEAFAELQTDINELTSHMDGVQIPFLDYRTYAVRVLFPGIEAHPVLKELDTPPHVEKALRLFGQLLHSRAFVLTFIHTLEAQSSFSMRDRGTVASLTMVVLQSRLDYATG
;
A
#
# COMPACT_ATOMS: atom_id res chain seq x y z
N VAL A 1 53.30 45.60 74.70
CA VAL A 1 54.74 45.92 74.89
C VAL A 1 54.82 46.97 75.99
N LEU A 2 55.62 46.73 77.03
CA LEU A 2 55.76 47.65 78.17
C LEU A 2 56.89 48.64 77.86
N VAL A 3 56.57 49.92 77.74
CA VAL A 3 57.56 51.00 77.65
C VAL A 3 57.10 52.10 78.59
N GLY A 4 57.80 52.29 79.71
CA GLY A 4 57.58 53.43 80.61
C GLY A 4 56.42 53.32 81.61
N GLY A 5 56.19 52.15 82.22
CA GLY A 5 55.37 52.05 83.45
C GLY A 5 53.84 52.16 83.29
N LEU A 6 53.31 52.15 82.05
CA LEU A 6 51.88 52.09 81.75
C LEU A 6 51.59 50.85 80.90
N GLU A 7 50.66 50.00 81.35
CA GLU A 7 50.21 48.82 80.59
C GLU A 7 49.17 49.22 79.54
N PHE A 8 49.42 48.88 78.27
CA PHE A 8 48.49 49.13 77.16
C PHE A 8 48.18 47.80 76.44
N TRP A 9 46.90 47.42 76.43
CA TRP A 9 46.41 46.22 75.76
C TRP A 9 46.30 46.45 74.24
N LEU A 10 47.09 45.73 73.44
CA LEU A 10 46.96 45.72 71.98
C LEU A 10 45.75 44.86 71.59
N GLY A 11 44.74 45.50 70.99
CA GLY A 11 43.57 44.83 70.40
C GLY A 11 43.98 43.86 69.29
N THR A 12 43.30 42.72 69.25
CA THR A 12 43.55 41.59 68.35
C THR A 12 43.15 41.90 66.91
N LEU A 13 44.10 41.73 65.99
CA LEU A 13 43.91 41.69 64.54
C LEU A 13 43.06 40.45 64.19
N HIS A 14 41.85 40.64 63.66
CA HIS A 14 41.04 39.55 63.10
C HIS A 14 40.98 39.66 61.57
N ILE A 15 41.76 38.80 60.91
CA ILE A 15 41.56 38.44 59.52
C ILE A 15 40.29 37.59 59.48
N THR A 16 39.17 38.18 59.05
CA THR A 16 37.97 37.40 58.75
C THR A 16 38.18 36.67 57.43
N ALA A 17 38.51 35.39 57.53
CA ALA A 17 38.26 34.39 56.50
C ALA A 17 36.78 34.41 56.09
N GLU A 18 36.53 34.09 54.82
CA GLU A 18 35.26 34.18 54.11
C GLU A 18 34.03 33.89 54.98
N ARG A 19 33.26 34.95 55.20
CA ARG A 19 32.06 34.94 56.04
C ARG A 19 30.99 34.11 55.34
N ALA A 20 30.88 32.86 55.79
CA ALA A 20 29.73 31.99 55.81
C ALA A 20 28.50 32.53 55.05
N LEU A 21 28.18 31.84 53.95
CA LEU A 21 26.90 31.93 53.24
C LEU A 21 25.78 32.24 54.24
N THR A 22 25.25 33.45 54.18
CA THR A 22 24.35 33.97 55.22
C THR A 22 23.15 33.03 55.37
N LEU A 23 22.82 32.63 56.60
CA LEU A 23 21.62 31.82 56.91
C LEU A 23 20.35 32.23 56.11
N PRO A 24 20.03 33.52 55.91
CA PRO A 24 18.91 33.92 55.06
C PRO A 24 19.03 33.51 53.58
N ALA A 25 20.25 33.48 53.02
CA ALA A 25 20.49 33.05 51.64
C ALA A 25 20.27 31.52 51.47
N MET A 26 20.66 30.71 52.47
CA MET A 26 20.38 29.27 52.46
C MET A 26 18.88 28.97 52.57
N VAL A 27 18.15 29.70 53.43
CA VAL A 27 16.70 29.56 53.55
C VAL A 27 16.00 29.95 52.24
N GLY A 28 16.48 31.00 51.57
CA GLY A 28 15.98 31.42 50.26
C GLY A 28 16.20 30.37 49.16
N LEU A 29 17.40 29.78 49.10
CA LEU A 29 17.71 28.70 48.15
C LEU A 29 16.91 27.43 48.43
N ALA A 30 16.72 27.05 49.69
CA ALA A 30 15.92 25.90 50.08
C ALA A 30 14.43 26.10 49.74
N ALA A 31 13.88 27.29 50.03
CA ALA A 31 12.51 27.63 49.69
C ALA A 31 12.29 27.70 48.17
N GLY A 32 13.21 28.32 47.43
CA GLY A 32 13.17 28.40 45.98
C GLY A 32 13.30 27.03 45.31
N GLY A 33 14.24 26.21 45.77
CA GLY A 33 14.43 24.83 45.29
C GLY A 33 13.20 23.95 45.57
N GLY A 34 12.64 24.06 46.77
CA GLY A 34 11.40 23.35 47.13
C GLY A 34 10.20 23.76 46.28
N LEU A 35 10.04 25.06 46.03
CA LEU A 35 8.98 25.58 45.16
C LEU A 35 9.16 25.09 43.71
N LEU A 36 10.39 25.07 43.21
CA LEU A 36 10.71 24.64 41.86
C LEU A 36 10.49 23.13 41.69
N LEU A 37 10.85 22.32 42.70
CA LEU A 37 10.53 20.89 42.74
C LEU A 37 9.02 20.62 42.79
N LEU A 38 8.26 21.39 43.59
CA LEU A 38 6.80 21.31 43.62
C LEU A 38 6.18 21.65 42.25
N ALA A 39 6.68 22.69 41.58
CA ALA A 39 6.22 23.04 40.24
C ALA A 39 6.51 21.90 39.23
N ILE A 40 7.72 21.33 39.24
CA ILE A 40 8.09 20.22 38.35
C ILE A 40 7.21 18.99 38.58
N THR A 41 6.98 18.60 39.84
CA THR A 41 6.12 17.46 40.18
C THR A 41 4.68 17.66 39.75
N ALA A 42 4.12 18.87 39.91
CA ALA A 42 2.79 19.21 39.42
C ALA A 42 2.68 19.07 37.89
N VAL A 43 3.68 19.55 37.14
CA VAL A 43 3.73 19.41 35.67
C VAL A 43 3.83 17.94 35.25
N LEU A 44 4.67 17.13 35.93
CA LEU A 44 4.79 15.69 35.63
C LEU A 44 3.48 14.94 35.89
N VAL A 45 2.77 15.27 36.98
CA VAL A 45 1.46 14.68 37.30
C VAL A 45 0.41 15.10 36.28
N ALA A 46 0.40 16.37 35.87
CA ALA A 46 -0.50 16.87 34.82
C ALA A 46 -0.22 16.20 33.47
N TYR A 47 1.06 16.02 33.10
CA TYR A 47 1.45 15.31 31.89
C TYR A 47 1.03 13.85 31.95
N LYS A 48 1.35 13.13 33.04
CA LYS A 48 0.94 11.73 33.23
C LYS A 48 -0.58 11.54 33.22
N ARG A 49 -1.34 12.45 33.84
CA ARG A 49 -2.80 12.45 33.78
C ARG A 49 -3.29 12.67 32.34
N LYS A 50 -2.75 13.67 31.65
CA LYS A 50 -3.10 13.98 30.26
C LYS A 50 -2.75 12.83 29.30
N THR A 51 -1.61 12.16 29.50
CA THR A 51 -1.21 10.97 28.73
C THR A 51 -2.09 9.77 29.07
N GLN A 52 -2.47 9.57 30.34
CA GLN A 52 -3.42 8.52 30.74
C GLN A 52 -4.80 8.74 30.13
N ASP A 53 -5.25 9.98 30.01
CA ASP A 53 -6.55 10.29 29.40
C ASP A 53 -6.53 10.05 27.89
N ALA A 54 -5.42 10.36 27.20
CA ALA A 54 -5.22 10.02 25.79
C ALA A 54 -5.10 8.50 25.55
N ASP A 55 -4.44 7.78 26.45
CA ASP A 55 -4.29 6.33 26.36
C ASP A 55 -5.63 5.61 26.65
N ARG A 56 -6.48 6.18 27.52
CA ARG A 56 -7.84 5.70 27.76
C ARG A 56 -8.78 5.94 26.57
N THR A 57 -8.66 7.06 25.87
CA THR A 57 -9.48 7.33 24.68
C THR A 57 -9.09 6.40 23.52
N LEU A 58 -7.79 6.12 23.32
CA LEU A 58 -7.34 5.12 22.34
C LEU A 58 -7.83 3.70 22.67
N LYS A 59 -7.75 3.28 23.94
CA LYS A 59 -8.29 1.97 24.38
C LYS A 59 -9.79 1.87 24.19
N ARG A 60 -10.54 2.96 24.39
CA ARG A 60 -11.99 3.01 24.13
C ARG A 60 -12.30 2.93 22.63
N LEU A 61 -11.49 3.56 21.77
CA LEU A 61 -11.64 3.48 20.31
C LEU A 61 -11.33 2.07 19.79
N GLN A 62 -10.31 1.39 20.32
CA GLN A 62 -10.01 0.00 19.96
C GLN A 62 -11.13 -0.94 20.38
N LEU A 63 -11.67 -0.80 21.61
CA LEU A 63 -12.81 -1.61 22.06
C LEU A 63 -14.10 -1.34 21.26
N GLN A 64 -14.27 -0.13 20.73
CA GLN A 64 -15.36 0.19 19.81
C GLN A 64 -15.13 -0.45 18.43
N MET A 65 -13.89 -0.51 17.97
CA MET A 65 -13.52 -1.21 16.74
C MET A 65 -13.76 -2.72 16.87
N ASP A 66 -13.39 -3.34 17.98
CA ASP A 66 -13.59 -4.78 18.22
C ASP A 66 -15.09 -5.15 18.31
N ASN A 67 -15.91 -4.28 18.92
CA ASN A 67 -17.36 -4.50 19.00
C ASN A 67 -18.05 -4.28 17.64
N LEU A 68 -17.59 -3.30 16.86
CA LEU A 68 -18.06 -3.10 15.49
C LEU A 68 -17.59 -4.24 14.57
N GLU A 69 -16.34 -4.70 14.70
CA GLU A 69 -15.78 -5.82 13.95
C GLU A 69 -16.56 -7.12 14.23
N SER A 70 -16.90 -7.39 15.50
CA SER A 70 -17.71 -8.55 15.85
C SER A 70 -19.14 -8.48 15.33
N ARG A 71 -19.72 -7.28 15.18
CA ARG A 71 -21.07 -7.09 14.60
C ARG A 71 -21.05 -7.19 13.08
N VAL A 72 -20.07 -6.56 12.42
CA VAL A 72 -19.87 -6.67 10.96
C VAL A 72 -19.54 -8.10 10.55
N ALA A 73 -18.78 -8.85 11.35
CA ALA A 73 -18.49 -10.26 11.07
C ALA A 73 -19.75 -11.15 11.14
N LEU A 74 -20.72 -10.81 11.98
CA LEU A 74 -21.99 -11.53 12.06
C LEU A 74 -22.92 -11.13 10.90
N GLU A 75 -23.03 -9.82 10.63
CA GLU A 75 -23.79 -9.28 9.49
C GLU A 75 -23.23 -9.82 8.15
N CYS A 76 -21.92 -9.95 7.99
CA CYS A 76 -21.32 -10.57 6.80
C CYS A 76 -21.59 -12.08 6.72
N LYS A 77 -21.67 -12.80 7.84
CA LYS A 77 -22.03 -14.23 7.84
C LYS A 77 -23.50 -14.44 7.47
N GLU A 78 -24.37 -13.59 7.98
CA GLU A 78 -25.80 -13.60 7.66
C GLU A 78 -26.03 -13.21 6.19
N ALA A 79 -25.41 -12.12 5.73
CA ALA A 79 -25.45 -11.71 4.32
C ALA A 79 -24.84 -12.76 3.38
N PHE A 80 -23.81 -13.50 3.80
CA PHE A 80 -23.26 -14.60 3.01
C PHE A 80 -24.22 -15.79 2.94
N ALA A 81 -24.90 -16.13 4.04
CA ALA A 81 -25.90 -17.18 4.06
C ALA A 81 -27.10 -16.82 3.19
N GLU A 82 -27.58 -15.56 3.26
CA GLU A 82 -28.64 -15.01 2.40
C GLU A 82 -28.24 -15.05 0.92
N LEU A 83 -27.03 -14.58 0.58
CA LEU A 83 -26.51 -14.67 -0.80
C LEU A 83 -26.40 -16.11 -1.30
N GLN A 84 -25.99 -17.05 -0.43
CA GLN A 84 -25.85 -18.44 -0.80
C GLN A 84 -27.21 -19.11 -1.01
N THR A 85 -28.22 -18.78 -0.20
CA THR A 85 -29.59 -19.22 -0.44
C THR A 85 -30.17 -18.59 -1.69
N ASP A 86 -29.95 -17.30 -1.94
CA ASP A 86 -30.46 -16.59 -3.13
C ASP A 86 -29.86 -17.14 -4.43
N ILE A 87 -28.53 -17.35 -4.47
CA ILE A 87 -27.87 -17.95 -5.64
C ILE A 87 -28.36 -19.38 -5.87
N ASN A 88 -28.55 -20.16 -4.80
CA ASN A 88 -29.02 -21.53 -4.90
C ASN A 88 -30.51 -21.60 -5.31
N GLU A 89 -31.34 -20.69 -4.81
CA GLU A 89 -32.75 -20.55 -5.20
C GLU A 89 -32.86 -20.13 -6.67
N LEU A 90 -32.11 -19.11 -7.10
CA LEU A 90 -32.05 -18.68 -8.50
C LEU A 90 -31.54 -19.78 -9.44
N THR A 91 -30.54 -20.57 -9.00
CA THR A 91 -30.05 -21.74 -9.73
C THR A 91 -31.06 -22.89 -9.72
N SER A 92 -31.87 -23.04 -8.68
CA SER A 92 -32.89 -24.09 -8.57
C SER A 92 -34.16 -23.81 -9.40
N HIS A 93 -34.56 -22.54 -9.55
CA HIS A 93 -35.62 -22.13 -10.48
C HIS A 93 -35.22 -22.28 -11.94
N MET A 94 -33.91 -22.38 -12.18
CA MET A 94 -33.30 -22.65 -13.46
C MET A 94 -32.88 -24.12 -13.51
N ASP A 95 -33.84 -25.04 -13.48
CA ASP A 95 -33.65 -26.50 -13.50
C ASP A 95 -32.49 -26.90 -14.46
N GLY A 96 -31.34 -27.25 -13.89
CA GLY A 96 -30.18 -27.74 -14.64
C GLY A 96 -29.36 -26.70 -15.42
N VAL A 97 -29.40 -25.40 -15.07
CA VAL A 97 -28.49 -24.42 -15.69
C VAL A 97 -27.05 -24.70 -15.27
N GLN A 98 -26.37 -25.44 -16.14
CA GLN A 98 -24.92 -25.42 -16.21
C GLN A 98 -24.48 -23.96 -16.38
N ILE A 99 -23.39 -23.57 -15.71
CA ILE A 99 -22.75 -22.27 -15.92
C ILE A 99 -22.67 -22.04 -17.44
N PRO A 100 -23.21 -20.93 -17.98
CA PRO A 100 -23.24 -20.69 -19.41
C PRO A 100 -21.82 -20.41 -19.90
N PHE A 101 -21.06 -21.49 -20.11
CA PHE A 101 -19.73 -21.41 -20.66
C PHE A 101 -19.84 -20.88 -22.08
N LEU A 102 -19.04 -19.86 -22.34
CA LEU A 102 -18.95 -19.29 -23.66
C LEU A 102 -18.19 -20.26 -24.56
N ASP A 103 -18.65 -20.43 -25.80
CA ASP A 103 -17.93 -21.22 -26.80
C ASP A 103 -16.46 -20.76 -26.87
N TYR A 104 -15.53 -21.72 -26.98
CA TYR A 104 -14.09 -21.43 -26.99
C TYR A 104 -13.71 -20.32 -27.98
N ARG A 105 -14.33 -20.29 -29.17
CA ARG A 105 -14.10 -19.27 -30.19
C ARG A 105 -14.47 -17.87 -29.71
N THR A 106 -15.63 -17.73 -29.06
CA THR A 106 -16.12 -16.47 -28.52
C THR A 106 -15.30 -16.04 -27.30
N TYR A 107 -14.92 -16.98 -26.44
CA TYR A 107 -14.03 -16.74 -25.30
C TYR A 107 -12.66 -16.22 -25.77
N ALA A 108 -12.02 -16.92 -26.70
CA ALA A 108 -10.70 -16.54 -27.21
C ALA A 108 -10.70 -15.15 -27.83
N VAL A 109 -11.73 -14.80 -28.61
CA VAL A 109 -11.84 -13.44 -29.18
C VAL A 109 -12.05 -12.37 -28.11
N ARG A 110 -12.87 -12.61 -27.08
CA ARG A 110 -13.05 -11.65 -25.98
C ARG A 110 -11.78 -11.41 -25.18
N VAL A 111 -10.93 -12.43 -25.02
CA VAL A 111 -9.65 -12.34 -24.32
C VAL A 111 -8.59 -11.65 -25.18
N LEU A 112 -8.48 -12.05 -26.46
CA LEU A 112 -7.47 -11.55 -27.39
C LEU A 112 -7.79 -10.14 -27.95
N PHE A 113 -9.07 -9.78 -28.01
CA PHE A 113 -9.58 -8.51 -28.55
C PHE A 113 -10.68 -7.95 -27.64
N PRO A 114 -10.33 -7.39 -26.47
CA PRO A 114 -11.31 -6.89 -25.51
C PRO A 114 -12.10 -5.70 -26.10
N GLY A 115 -13.42 -5.71 -25.92
CA GLY A 115 -14.31 -4.61 -26.31
C GLY A 115 -14.69 -4.54 -27.79
N ILE A 116 -14.27 -5.51 -28.62
CA ILE A 116 -14.68 -5.60 -30.03
C ILE A 116 -15.77 -6.66 -30.17
N GLU A 117 -17.02 -6.22 -30.30
CA GLU A 117 -18.12 -7.12 -30.65
C GLU A 117 -18.01 -7.51 -32.14
N ALA A 118 -17.96 -8.81 -32.42
CA ALA A 118 -17.83 -9.39 -33.77
C ALA A 118 -16.53 -9.04 -34.52
N HIS A 119 -15.38 -9.40 -33.94
CA HIS A 119 -14.07 -9.28 -34.60
C HIS A 119 -14.06 -9.97 -35.99
N PRO A 120 -13.44 -9.39 -37.03
CA PRO A 120 -13.41 -9.96 -38.39
C PRO A 120 -12.88 -11.40 -38.48
N VAL A 121 -12.07 -11.83 -37.50
CA VAL A 121 -11.61 -13.23 -37.32
C VAL A 121 -12.78 -14.23 -37.17
N LEU A 122 -13.95 -13.77 -36.75
CA LEU A 122 -15.16 -14.58 -36.64
C LEU A 122 -15.94 -14.68 -37.95
N LYS A 123 -15.70 -13.77 -38.90
CA LYS A 123 -16.44 -13.67 -40.17
C LYS A 123 -15.62 -14.27 -41.32
N GLU A 124 -16.33 -14.81 -42.32
CA GLU A 124 -15.70 -15.17 -43.58
C GLU A 124 -15.26 -13.89 -44.30
N LEU A 125 -14.00 -13.86 -44.71
CA LEU A 125 -13.39 -12.69 -45.34
C LEU A 125 -13.55 -12.82 -46.85
N ASP A 126 -14.50 -12.08 -47.44
CA ASP A 126 -14.67 -12.03 -48.89
C ASP A 126 -13.57 -11.13 -49.48
N THR A 127 -12.54 -11.74 -50.06
CA THR A 127 -11.36 -11.03 -50.59
C THR A 127 -11.11 -11.38 -52.04
N PRO A 128 -10.61 -10.42 -52.86
CA PRO A 128 -10.21 -10.71 -54.22
C PRO A 128 -9.17 -11.84 -54.29
N PRO A 129 -9.18 -12.68 -55.33
CA PRO A 129 -8.34 -13.89 -55.41
C PRO A 129 -6.84 -13.60 -55.37
N HIS A 130 -6.42 -12.40 -55.82
CA HIS A 130 -5.01 -11.98 -55.75
C HIS A 130 -4.57 -11.67 -54.31
N VAL A 131 -5.46 -11.07 -53.49
CA VAL A 131 -5.19 -10.77 -52.08
C VAL A 131 -5.18 -12.06 -51.28
N GLU A 132 -6.12 -12.96 -51.53
CA GLU A 132 -6.16 -14.26 -50.87
C GLU A 132 -4.88 -15.07 -51.13
N LYS A 133 -4.39 -15.09 -52.37
CA LYS A 133 -3.12 -15.76 -52.71
C LYS A 133 -1.94 -15.14 -51.97
N ALA A 134 -1.86 -13.82 -51.88
CA ALA A 134 -0.82 -13.12 -51.13
C ALA A 134 -0.88 -13.42 -49.63
N LEU A 135 -2.08 -13.43 -49.04
CA LEU A 135 -2.33 -13.78 -47.64
C LEU A 135 -1.90 -15.21 -47.33
N ARG A 136 -2.19 -16.17 -48.21
CA ARG A 136 -1.72 -17.56 -48.05
C ARG A 136 -0.21 -17.67 -48.06
N LEU A 137 0.48 -16.96 -48.96
CA LEU A 137 1.95 -16.91 -49.00
C LEU A 137 2.53 -16.24 -47.75
N PHE A 138 1.91 -15.16 -47.27
CA PHE A 138 2.29 -14.52 -46.02
C PHE A 138 2.10 -15.46 -44.82
N GLY A 139 1.00 -16.22 -44.78
CA GLY A 139 0.78 -17.26 -43.78
C GLY A 139 1.86 -18.34 -43.80
N GLN A 140 2.40 -18.69 -44.98
CA GLN A 140 3.55 -19.61 -45.06
C GLN A 140 4.83 -18.98 -44.48
N LEU A 141 5.07 -17.69 -44.68
CA LEU A 141 6.20 -16.98 -44.06
C LEU A 141 6.11 -16.97 -42.54
N LEU A 142 4.90 -16.84 -41.98
CA LEU A 142 4.68 -16.91 -40.53
C LEU A 142 4.99 -18.29 -39.92
N HIS A 143 5.12 -19.34 -40.72
CA HIS A 143 5.62 -20.64 -40.27
C HIS A 143 7.15 -20.76 -40.25
N SER A 144 7.88 -19.73 -40.68
CA SER A 144 9.34 -19.68 -40.62
C SER A 144 9.78 -18.93 -39.36
N ARG A 145 10.50 -19.63 -38.46
CA ARG A 145 10.94 -19.06 -37.17
C ARG A 145 11.82 -17.83 -37.36
N ALA A 146 12.73 -17.89 -38.33
CA ALA A 146 13.60 -16.77 -38.67
C ALA A 146 12.81 -15.55 -39.15
N PHE A 147 11.75 -15.77 -39.94
CA PHE A 147 10.89 -14.68 -40.41
C PHE A 147 10.11 -14.06 -39.26
N VAL A 148 9.42 -14.86 -38.43
CA VAL A 148 8.60 -14.37 -37.32
C VAL A 148 9.43 -13.55 -36.32
N LEU A 149 10.60 -14.06 -35.93
CA LEU A 149 11.49 -13.34 -35.02
C LEU A 149 11.96 -12.02 -35.63
N THR A 150 12.42 -12.04 -36.88
CA THR A 150 12.87 -10.83 -37.57
C THR A 150 11.73 -9.83 -37.72
N PHE A 151 10.54 -10.31 -38.06
CA PHE A 151 9.34 -9.49 -38.21
C PHE A 151 8.94 -8.80 -36.91
N ILE A 152 8.85 -9.54 -35.80
CA ILE A 152 8.51 -8.98 -34.49
C ILE A 152 9.57 -7.99 -34.03
N HIS A 153 10.86 -8.35 -34.10
CA HIS A 153 11.94 -7.43 -33.70
C HIS A 153 11.98 -6.16 -34.54
N THR A 154 11.69 -6.27 -35.85
CA THR A 154 11.65 -5.10 -36.74
C THR A 154 10.50 -4.16 -36.38
N LEU A 155 9.32 -4.71 -36.03
CA LEU A 155 8.17 -3.93 -35.58
C LEU A 155 8.43 -3.27 -34.22
N GLU A 156 8.98 -4.01 -33.26
CA GLU A 156 9.29 -3.50 -31.92
C GLU A 156 10.39 -2.43 -31.92
N ALA A 157 11.31 -2.46 -32.89
CA ALA A 157 12.36 -1.45 -33.03
C ALA A 157 11.85 -0.08 -33.49
N GLN A 158 10.62 0.02 -34.01
CA GLN A 158 10.06 1.29 -34.46
C GLN A 158 9.55 2.12 -33.27
N SER A 159 9.97 3.39 -33.19
CA SER A 159 9.53 4.31 -32.12
C SER A 159 8.05 4.69 -32.23
N SER A 160 7.44 4.56 -33.41
CA SER A 160 6.02 4.76 -33.64
C SER A 160 5.15 3.56 -33.21
N PHE A 161 5.76 2.44 -32.81
CA PHE A 161 5.03 1.21 -32.47
C PHE A 161 4.57 1.24 -31.01
N SER A 162 3.28 1.52 -30.83
CA SER A 162 2.68 1.73 -29.51
C SER A 162 2.42 0.41 -28.77
N MET A 163 2.16 0.50 -27.46
CA MET A 163 1.74 -0.67 -26.65
C MET A 163 0.44 -1.31 -27.14
N ARG A 164 -0.44 -0.51 -27.77
CA ARG A 164 -1.67 -1.02 -28.38
C ARG A 164 -1.35 -1.89 -29.60
N ASP A 165 -0.47 -1.41 -30.47
CA ASP A 165 -0.07 -2.12 -31.69
C ASP A 165 0.65 -3.43 -31.36
N ARG A 166 1.47 -3.43 -30.30
CA ARG A 166 2.08 -4.65 -29.74
C ARG A 166 1.02 -5.68 -29.36
N GLY A 167 0.01 -5.27 -28.60
CA GLY A 167 -1.10 -6.14 -28.22
C GLY A 167 -1.86 -6.71 -29.43
N THR A 168 -2.13 -5.88 -30.44
CA THR A 168 -2.82 -6.29 -31.67
C THR A 168 -1.99 -7.26 -32.51
N VAL A 169 -0.68 -7.03 -32.67
CA VAL A 169 0.19 -7.94 -33.42
C VAL A 169 0.34 -9.28 -32.68
N ALA A 170 0.48 -9.26 -31.36
CA ALA A 170 0.56 -10.47 -30.55
C ALA A 170 -0.73 -11.30 -30.67
N SER A 171 -1.90 -10.68 -30.53
CA SER A 171 -3.18 -11.37 -30.62
C SER A 171 -3.44 -11.93 -32.02
N LEU A 172 -3.17 -11.17 -33.08
CA LEU A 172 -3.31 -11.65 -34.46
C LEU A 172 -2.34 -12.80 -34.77
N THR A 173 -1.09 -12.69 -34.34
CA THR A 173 -0.08 -13.75 -34.54
C THR A 173 -0.50 -15.04 -33.84
N MET A 174 -1.00 -14.94 -32.61
CA MET A 174 -1.52 -16.09 -31.87
C MET A 174 -2.74 -16.73 -32.54
N VAL A 175 -3.65 -15.94 -33.13
CA VAL A 175 -4.79 -16.47 -33.90
C VAL A 175 -4.31 -17.23 -35.14
N VAL A 176 -3.33 -16.68 -35.88
CA VAL A 176 -2.79 -17.33 -37.09
C VAL A 176 -2.06 -18.63 -36.74
N LEU A 177 -1.30 -18.64 -35.64
CA LEU A 177 -0.54 -19.80 -35.18
C LEU A 177 -1.36 -20.77 -34.30
N GLN A 178 -2.65 -20.49 -34.06
CA GLN A 178 -3.50 -21.31 -33.19
C GLN A 178 -3.61 -22.77 -33.65
N SER A 179 -3.49 -23.04 -34.95
CA SER A 179 -3.49 -24.41 -35.51
C SER A 179 -2.20 -25.19 -35.24
N ARG A 180 -1.14 -24.50 -34.81
CA ARG A 180 0.25 -24.98 -34.67
C ARG A 180 0.86 -24.46 -33.36
N LEU A 181 0.21 -24.77 -32.24
CA LEU A 181 0.67 -24.34 -30.91
C LEU A 181 2.02 -24.92 -30.52
N ASP A 182 2.37 -26.08 -31.06
CA ASP A 182 3.70 -26.70 -30.95
C ASP A 182 4.80 -25.79 -31.50
N TYR A 183 4.54 -25.13 -32.63
CA TYR A 183 5.46 -24.15 -33.20
C TYR A 183 5.43 -22.81 -32.44
N ALA A 184 4.24 -22.36 -32.01
CA ALA A 184 4.10 -21.10 -31.28
C ALA A 184 4.79 -21.11 -29.91
N THR A 185 4.94 -22.28 -29.29
CA THR A 185 5.57 -22.45 -27.96
C THR A 185 7.09 -22.70 -28.02
N GLY A 186 7.66 -22.86 -29.23
CA GLY A 186 9.07 -23.24 -29.46
C GLY A 186 10.05 -22.07 -29.65
#